data_AF-A0A0K9P1U3-F1
#
_entry.id   AF-A0A0K9P1U3-F1
#
_cell.length_a   1.000
_cell.length_b   1.000
_cell.length_c   1.000
_cell.angle_alpha   90.00
_cell.angle_beta   90.00
_cell.angle_gamma   90.00
#
_symmetry.space_group_name_H-M   'P 1'
#
loop_
_entity.id
_entity.type
_entity.pdbx_description
1 polymer ?
#
loop_
_entity_poly.entity_id
_entity_poly.type
_entity_poly.pdbx_seq_one_letter_code
_entity_poly.pdbx_strand_id
1 'polypeptide(L)'
;MVIDHGIEHYSCIIDLLGRSGKLGEAYRIIEGKPSIKADIGLLGSLLSACILHKNFQLGEKIAKVLMSLDPDDHSTYIALANMYASAGKWVDVRNVRLSDETKRIDEEPWV
;
A
#
# COMPACT_ATOMS: atom_id res chain seq x y z
N MET A 1 20.23 19.69 10.74
CA MET A 1 19.40 19.06 9.69
C MET A 1 20.24 17.98 9.04
N VAL A 2 19.98 16.72 9.36
CA VAL A 2 20.56 15.62 8.59
C VAL A 2 19.56 15.35 7.48
N ILE A 3 19.89 15.75 6.25
CA ILE A 3 19.13 15.34 5.08
C ILE A 3 19.47 13.85 4.90
N ASP A 4 18.52 12.96 5.21
CA ASP A 4 18.65 11.53 4.92
C ASP A 4 18.45 11.33 3.41
N HIS A 5 19.54 11.47 2.65
CA HIS A 5 19.56 11.32 1.19
C HIS A 5 19.21 9.88 0.72
N GLY A 6 18.93 8.95 1.64
CA GLY A 6 18.58 7.57 1.33
C GLY A 6 17.18 7.42 0.74
N ILE A 7 16.16 8.03 1.34
CA ILE A 7 14.76 7.77 0.99
C ILE A 7 14.44 8.24 -0.43
N GLU A 8 14.87 9.45 -0.82
CA GLU A 8 14.66 9.97 -2.19
C GLU A 8 15.29 9.06 -3.25
N HIS A 9 16.47 8.51 -2.98
CA HIS A 9 17.13 7.55 -3.86
C HIS A 9 16.30 6.26 -3.99
N TYR A 10 15.74 5.76 -2.88
CA TYR A 10 14.87 4.59 -2.91
C TYR A 10 13.55 4.87 -3.62
N SER A 11 12.97 6.06 -3.51
CA SER A 11 11.76 6.43 -4.26
C SER A 11 11.97 6.25 -5.77
N CYS A 12 13.06 6.80 -6.31
CA CYS A 12 13.38 6.62 -7.74
C CYS A 12 13.62 5.16 -8.11
N ILE A 13 14.32 4.38 -7.27
CA ILE A 13 14.57 2.95 -7.55
C ILE A 13 13.28 2.14 -7.52
N ILE A 14 12.46 2.29 -6.48
CA ILE A 14 11.20 1.55 -6.33
C ILE A 14 10.26 1.88 -7.48
N ASP A 15 10.16 3.14 -7.86
CA ASP A 15 9.35 3.62 -8.97
C ASP A 15 9.84 3.05 -10.33
N LEU A 16 11.15 3.04 -10.58
CA LEU A 16 11.74 2.44 -11.78
C LEU A 16 11.50 0.93 -11.87
N LEU A 17 11.78 0.21 -10.77
CA LEU A 17 11.57 -1.24 -10.71
C LEU A 17 10.08 -1.59 -10.81
N GLY A 18 9.23 -0.81 -10.14
CA GLY A 18 7.78 -0.92 -10.14
C GLY A 18 7.21 -0.84 -11.55
N ARG A 19 7.52 0.23 -12.29
CA ARG A 19 7.09 0.41 -13.69
C ARG A 19 7.65 -0.66 -14.63
N SER A 20 8.79 -1.24 -14.30
CA SER A 20 9.42 -2.31 -15.08
C SER A 20 8.85 -3.71 -14.77
N GLY A 21 7.85 -3.81 -13.89
CA GLY A 21 7.28 -5.09 -13.44
C GLY A 21 8.19 -5.90 -12.51
N LYS A 22 9.33 -5.34 -12.08
CA LYS A 22 10.31 -5.99 -11.19
C LYS A 22 9.90 -5.89 -9.72
N LEU A 23 8.65 -6.25 -9.43
CA LEU A 23 8.02 -6.03 -8.13
C LEU A 23 8.73 -6.76 -6.98
N GLY A 24 9.27 -7.95 -7.23
CA GLY A 24 10.03 -8.69 -6.22
C GLY A 24 11.37 -8.03 -5.85
N GLU A 25 12.04 -7.39 -6.80
CA GLU A 25 13.25 -6.60 -6.53
C GLU A 25 12.90 -5.36 -5.71
N ALA A 26 11.86 -4.62 -6.11
CA ALA A 26 11.37 -3.46 -5.37
C ALA A 26 10.98 -3.83 -3.92
N TYR A 27 10.27 -4.94 -3.75
CA TYR A 27 9.87 -5.41 -2.43
C TYR A 27 11.06 -5.79 -1.53
N ARG A 28 12.09 -6.42 -2.08
CA ARG A 28 13.31 -6.76 -1.31
C ARG A 28 14.03 -5.51 -0.80
N ILE A 29 14.01 -4.42 -1.57
CA ILE A 29 14.60 -3.15 -1.14
C ILE A 29 13.82 -2.58 0.05
N ILE A 30 12.48 -2.59 -0.02
CA ILE A 30 11.61 -2.13 1.08
C ILE A 30 11.86 -2.94 2.35
N GLU A 31 11.96 -4.26 2.25
CA GLU A 31 12.23 -5.12 3.42
C GLU A 31 13.66 -5.03 3.96
N GLY A 32 14.59 -4.41 3.21
CA GLY A 32 16.02 -4.41 3.53
C GLY A 32 16.42 -3.60 4.76
N LYS A 33 15.61 -2.62 5.20
CA LYS A 33 15.88 -1.80 6.39
C LYS A 33 14.59 -1.29 7.05
N PRO A 34 14.51 -1.20 8.39
CA PRO A 34 13.29 -0.74 9.08
C PRO A 34 12.77 0.64 8.64
N SER A 35 13.66 1.60 8.38
CA SER A 35 13.27 2.96 7.96
C SER A 35 12.62 3.01 6.58
N ILE A 36 12.94 2.06 5.70
CA ILE A 36 12.36 1.94 4.35
C ILE A 36 11.07 1.13 4.41
N LYS A 37 11.03 0.11 5.26
CA LYS A 37 9.88 -0.78 5.44
C LYS A 37 8.63 -0.09 5.95
N ALA A 38 8.78 0.98 6.73
CA ALA A 38 7.68 1.76 7.30
C ALA A 38 7.38 3.04 6.49
N ASP A 39 8.04 3.26 5.35
CA ASP A 39 7.81 4.45 4.54
C ASP A 39 6.54 4.29 3.70
N ILE A 40 5.51 5.07 4.05
CA ILE A 40 4.18 5.03 3.42
C ILE A 40 4.26 5.40 1.93
N GLY A 41 5.15 6.34 1.54
CA GLY A 41 5.30 6.77 0.15
C GLY A 41 5.91 5.68 -0.73
N LEU A 42 6.94 4.99 -0.24
CA LEU A 42 7.56 3.86 -0.95
C LEU A 42 6.60 2.67 -1.07
N LEU A 43 5.86 2.36 0.00
CA LEU A 43 4.84 1.32 0.00
C LEU A 43 3.69 1.66 -0.96
N GLY A 44 3.19 2.89 -0.97
CA GLY A 44 2.15 3.36 -1.90
C GLY A 44 2.59 3.29 -3.36
N SER A 45 3.85 3.65 -3.64
CA SER A 45 4.46 3.51 -4.97
C SER A 45 4.51 2.05 -5.41
N LEU A 46 4.94 1.15 -4.53
CA LEU A 46 4.96 -0.29 -4.82
C LEU A 46 3.55 -0.88 -4.97
N LEU A 47 2.58 -0.45 -4.17
CA LEU A 47 1.18 -0.87 -4.29
C LEU A 47 0.62 -0.50 -5.66
N SER A 48 0.84 0.74 -6.10
CA SER A 48 0.43 1.22 -7.42
C SER A 48 1.02 0.36 -8.54
N ALA A 49 2.29 0.00 -8.43
CA ALA A 49 2.93 -0.92 -9.38
C ALA A 49 2.34 -2.34 -9.32
N CYS A 50 1.99 -2.85 -8.13
CA CYS A 50 1.33 -4.15 -7.98
C CYS A 50 -0.04 -4.16 -8.68
N ILE A 51 -0.81 -3.09 -8.54
CA ILE A 51 -2.12 -2.93 -9.20
C ILE A 51 -1.92 -2.90 -10.72
N LEU A 52 -0.98 -2.09 -11.23
CA LEU A 52 -0.67 -1.98 -12.66
C LEU A 52 -0.33 -3.34 -13.28
N HIS A 53 0.52 -4.11 -12.61
CA HIS A 53 0.98 -5.42 -13.08
C HIS A 53 0.09 -6.58 -12.64
N LYS A 54 -1.08 -6.31 -12.04
CA LYS A 54 -2.05 -7.31 -11.55
C LYS A 54 -1.44 -8.34 -10.59
N ASN A 55 -0.42 -7.95 -9.83
CA ASN A 55 0.18 -8.80 -8.81
C ASN A 55 -0.63 -8.74 -7.52
N PHE A 56 -1.69 -9.54 -7.48
CA PHE A 56 -2.63 -9.58 -6.37
C PHE A 56 -1.97 -9.92 -5.03
N GLN A 57 -1.10 -10.94 -5.01
CA GLN A 57 -0.49 -11.45 -3.78
C GLN A 57 0.38 -10.40 -3.08
N LEU A 58 1.23 -9.71 -3.85
CA LEU A 58 2.08 -8.68 -3.28
C LEU A 58 1.28 -7.42 -2.94
N GLY A 59 0.37 -6.98 -3.81
CA GLY A 59 -0.42 -5.78 -3.54
C GLY A 59 -1.34 -5.94 -2.32
N GLU A 60 -1.94 -7.12 -2.10
CA GLU A 60 -2.71 -7.39 -0.88
C GLU A 60 -1.83 -7.25 0.38
N LYS A 61 -0.61 -7.79 0.32
CA LYS A 61 0.34 -7.70 1.43
C LYS A 61 0.71 -6.24 1.73
N ILE A 62 1.04 -5.46 0.71
CA ILE A 62 1.45 -4.06 0.86
C ILE A 62 0.28 -3.21 1.36
N ALA A 63 -0.94 -3.40 0.82
CA ALA A 63 -2.12 -2.68 1.27
C ALA A 63 -2.43 -2.94 2.75
N LYS A 64 -2.32 -4.21 3.22
CA LYS A 64 -2.50 -4.54 4.64
C LYS A 64 -1.46 -3.88 5.54
N VAL A 65 -0.22 -3.74 5.07
CA VAL A 65 0.82 -2.99 5.81
C VAL A 65 0.47 -1.51 5.87
N LEU A 66 0.07 -0.90 4.75
CA LEU A 66 -0.36 0.49 4.70
C LEU A 66 -1.54 0.77 5.64
N MET A 67 -2.60 -0.06 5.64
CA MET A 67 -3.74 0.08 6.57
C MET A 67 -3.35 -0.01 8.05
N SER A 68 -2.23 -0.67 8.36
CA SER A 68 -1.70 -0.75 9.72
C SER A 68 -0.80 0.42 10.09
N LEU A 69 -0.15 1.06 9.11
CA LEU A 69 0.74 2.21 9.32
C LEU A 69 -0.03 3.53 9.29
N ASP A 70 -0.94 3.66 8.33
CA ASP A 70 -1.80 4.81 8.11
C ASP A 70 -3.27 4.35 8.07
N PRO A 71 -3.87 4.16 9.25
CA PRO A 71 -5.22 3.63 9.36
C PRO A 71 -6.30 4.51 8.71
N ASP A 72 -6.04 5.80 8.53
CA ASP A 72 -7.01 6.80 8.11
C ASP A 72 -6.90 7.09 6.60
N ASP A 73 -5.94 6.47 5.92
CA ASP A 73 -5.84 6.50 4.46
C ASP A 73 -6.89 5.58 3.81
N HIS A 74 -8.10 6.10 3.65
CA HIS A 74 -9.20 5.43 2.94
C HIS A 74 -8.85 5.04 1.49
N SER A 75 -7.85 5.68 0.87
CA SER A 75 -7.45 5.34 -0.50
C SER A 75 -6.85 3.94 -0.57
N THR A 76 -6.12 3.50 0.46
CA THR A 76 -5.61 2.14 0.58
C THR A 76 -6.74 1.11 0.72
N TYR A 77 -7.80 1.42 1.48
CA TYR A 77 -8.99 0.57 1.61
C TYR A 77 -9.69 0.38 0.26
N ILE A 78 -9.89 1.46 -0.48
CA ILE A 78 -10.49 1.44 -1.82
C ILE A 78 -9.64 0.61 -2.79
N ALA A 79 -8.32 0.80 -2.77
CA ALA A 79 -7.39 0.05 -3.61
C ALA A 79 -7.49 -1.46 -3.35
N LEU A 80 -7.47 -1.87 -2.08
CA LEU A 80 -7.59 -3.28 -1.69
C LEU A 80 -8.96 -3.87 -2.06
N ALA A 81 -10.05 -3.14 -1.83
CA ALA A 81 -11.39 -3.57 -2.24
C ALA A 81 -11.48 -3.76 -3.76
N ASN A 82 -10.90 -2.87 -4.56
CA ASN A 82 -10.87 -3.00 -6.02
C ASN A 82 -10.04 -4.21 -6.47
N MET A 83 -8.91 -4.49 -5.81
CA MET A 83 -8.13 -5.69 -6.06
C MET A 83 -8.95 -6.95 -5.77
N TYR A 84 -9.64 -7.02 -4.64
CA TYR A 84 -10.54 -8.14 -4.31
C TYR A 84 -11.67 -8.30 -5.33
N ALA A 85 -12.29 -7.19 -5.76
CA ALA A 85 -13.35 -7.22 -6.76
C ALA A 85 -12.84 -7.77 -8.10
N SER A 86 -11.65 -7.34 -8.54
CA SER A 86 -11.01 -7.84 -9.77
C SER A 86 -10.70 -9.34 -9.72
N ALA A 87 -10.52 -9.89 -8.52
CA ALA A 87 -10.29 -11.32 -8.28
C ALA A 87 -11.58 -12.10 -7.98
N GLY A 88 -12.77 -11.47 -8.05
CA GLY A 88 -14.06 -12.10 -7.75
C GLY A 88 -14.29 -12.41 -6.27
N LYS A 89 -13.49 -11.83 -5.36
CA LYS A 89 -13.52 -12.06 -3.91
C LYS A 89 -14.52 -11.14 -3.21
N TRP A 90 -15.80 -11.27 -3.52
CA TRP A 90 -16.85 -10.35 -3.07
C TRP A 90 -17.03 -10.29 -1.55
N VAL A 91 -16.77 -11.38 -0.83
CA VAL A 91 -16.79 -11.40 0.64
C VAL A 91 -15.71 -10.49 1.21
N ASP A 92 -14.49 -10.57 0.66
CA ASP A 92 -13.37 -9.72 1.09
C ASP A 92 -13.62 -8.25 0.74
N VAL A 93 -14.22 -7.95 -0.42
CA VAL A 93 -14.68 -6.58 -0.77
C VAL A 93 -15.58 -6.01 0.31
N ARG A 94 -16.59 -6.79 0.74
CA ARG A 94 -17.53 -6.37 1.79
C ARG A 94 -16.81 -6.12 3.11
N ASN A 95 -15.91 -7.02 3.50
CA ASN A 95 -15.17 -6.90 4.76
C ASN A 95 -14.30 -5.63 4.79
N VAL A 96 -13.58 -5.34 3.69
CA VAL A 96 -12.76 -4.13 3.61
C VAL A 96 -13.61 -2.86 3.69
N ARG A 97 -14.75 -2.81 2.98
CA ARG A 97 -15.65 -1.65 3.03
C ARG A 97 -16.26 -1.42 4.42
N LEU A 98 -16.65 -2.48 5.11
CA LEU A 98 -17.16 -2.38 6.48
C LEU A 98 -16.08 -1.86 7.44
N SER A 99 -14.83 -2.30 7.27
CA SER A 99 -13.74 -1.80 8.09
C SER A 99 -13.42 -0.32 7.83
N ASP A 100 -13.54 0.12 6.58
CA ASP A 100 -13.36 1.53 6.18
C ASP A 100 -14.47 2.43 6.75
N GLU A 101 -15.73 1.98 6.61
CA GLU A 101 -16.90 2.67 7.15
C GLU A 101 -16.86 2.79 8.67
N THR A 102 -16.48 1.72 9.37
CA THR A 102 -16.34 1.74 10.84
C THR A 102 -15.32 2.80 11.26
N LYS A 103 -14.18 2.90 10.57
CA LYS A 103 -13.16 3.91 10.86
C LYS A 103 -13.65 5.33 10.63
N ARG A 104 -14.34 5.59 9.52
CA ARG A 104 -14.93 6.91 9.23
C ARG A 104 -15.91 7.36 10.31
N ILE A 105 -16.69 6.43 10.87
CA ILE A 105 -17.59 6.72 11.98
C ILE A 105 -16.81 7.08 13.25
N ASP A 106 -15.72 6.36 13.53
CA ASP A 106 -14.85 6.63 14.68
C ASP A 106 -14.10 7.99 14.55
N GLU A 107 -13.86 8.47 13.33
CA GLU A 107 -13.25 9.77 13.02
C GLU A 107 -14.21 10.97 13.13
N GLU A 108 -15.53 10.74 13.02
CA GLU A 108 -16.57 11.77 13.14
C GLU A 108 -17.35 11.73 14.48
N PRO A 109 -16.72 11.73 15.68
CA PRO A 109 -17.46 11.62 16.94
C PRO A 109 -18.22 12.89 17.35
N TRP A 110 -18.12 14.01 16.61
CA TRP A 110 -18.70 15.31 16.97
C TRP A 110 -19.46 16.04 15.84
N VAL A 111 -20.06 15.30 14.89
CA VAL A 111 -21.11 15.83 14.00
C VAL A 111 -22.49 15.56 14.59
#